data_AF-A0A7W0RT87-F1
#
_entry.id   AF-A0A7W0RT87-F1
#
_cell.length_a   1.000
_cell.length_b   1.000
_cell.length_c   1.000
_cell.angle_alpha   90.00
_cell.angle_beta   90.00
_cell.angle_gamma   90.00
#
_symmetry.space_group_name_H-M   'P 1'
#
loop_
_entity.id
_entity.type
_entity.pdbx_description
1 polymer ?
#
loop_
_entity_poly.entity_id
_entity_poly.type
_entity_poly.pdbx_seq_one_letter_code
_entity_poly.pdbx_strand_id
1 'polypeptide(L)'
;MSHSRLIVRVGLCVACLFIVKSAGAQGQEVVAAALPEYMIEVSGDDGCRFAPIKETTQNGVLQRIVTRHPPASPRGEERPSVSTVTVSARSDGELWQVGVSVGFGEFYDAGGQQVATYTLRANERAEVREVLGYGVNAFRVAVVKVLSEAGRAPRISNRTQSLAMDNLEAHTLPEPYRLILSNRSDKDVLAVQLNTFKNYKFLELKWRAGEHLRPLIKAGASYPIEMLSEDRACAGPDGYRPRQSDRIEISAVVFIDGSYEGTPGLAILLKALALGHQQHLSRVMELLDMWSGREDLTPAEITHYFKSLAGEMEETAEPYMLNDLQTSFSELGPEAVPTLGSFLRHGQHAIKTSLLADARALESAVDKGQATTITPDWLTRTTARYKQWLRAAQSVGAR
;
A
#
# COMPACT_ATOMS: atom_id res chain seq x y z
N MET A 1 -26.50 8.33 -2.59
CA MET A 1 -25.76 7.64 -1.51
C MET A 1 -25.09 8.72 -0.68
N SER A 2 -25.28 8.79 0.65
CA SER A 2 -24.59 9.80 1.46
C SER A 2 -23.08 9.51 1.46
N HIS A 3 -22.27 10.57 1.41
CA HIS A 3 -20.81 10.50 1.40
C HIS A 3 -20.24 9.64 2.55
N SER A 4 -20.94 9.64 3.70
CA SER A 4 -20.62 8.86 4.91
C SER A 4 -20.52 7.34 4.66
N ARG A 5 -21.40 6.76 3.84
CA ARG A 5 -21.37 5.31 3.53
C ARG A 5 -20.24 4.90 2.59
N LEU A 6 -19.68 5.84 1.81
CA LEU A 6 -18.53 5.58 0.96
C LEU A 6 -17.25 5.50 1.82
N ILE A 7 -17.13 6.35 2.84
CA ILE A 7 -15.97 6.45 3.74
C ILE A 7 -15.76 5.20 4.60
N VAL A 8 -16.84 4.59 5.12
CA VAL A 8 -16.74 3.28 5.81
C VAL A 8 -16.20 2.19 4.88
N ARG A 9 -16.48 2.27 3.57
CA ARG A 9 -15.90 1.36 2.58
C ARG A 9 -14.46 1.75 2.20
N VAL A 10 -14.09 3.03 2.31
CA VAL A 10 -12.72 3.53 2.09
C VAL A 10 -11.77 3.00 3.17
N GLY A 11 -12.16 3.00 4.45
CA GLY A 11 -11.37 2.40 5.53
C GLY A 11 -11.03 0.91 5.30
N LEU A 12 -11.81 0.23 4.45
CA LEU A 12 -11.62 -1.17 4.09
C LEU A 12 -10.65 -1.42 2.91
N CYS A 13 -10.32 -0.39 2.11
CA CYS A 13 -9.46 -0.52 0.91
C CYS A 13 -8.04 0.06 1.09
N VAL A 14 -7.77 0.66 2.25
CA VAL A 14 -6.58 1.48 2.50
C VAL A 14 -5.27 0.69 2.56
N ALA A 15 -5.30 -0.60 2.85
CA ALA A 15 -4.07 -1.35 3.11
C ALA A 15 -3.38 -1.94 1.85
N CYS A 16 -3.83 -1.61 0.64
CA CYS A 16 -3.10 -1.93 -0.60
C CYS A 16 -2.09 -0.85 -0.98
N LEU A 17 -1.31 -0.34 -0.01
CA LEU A 17 -0.01 0.26 -0.30
C LEU A 17 0.91 -0.88 -0.74
N PHE A 18 0.84 -1.24 -2.03
CA PHE A 18 1.94 -1.99 -2.62
C PHE A 18 3.21 -1.18 -2.39
N ILE A 19 4.16 -1.77 -1.67
CA ILE A 19 5.57 -1.35 -1.67
C ILE A 19 6.09 -1.62 -3.10
N VAL A 20 5.70 -0.77 -4.05
CA VAL A 20 6.40 -0.67 -5.32
C VAL A 20 7.64 0.13 -4.99
N LYS A 21 8.79 -0.53 -4.93
CA LYS A 21 10.08 0.18 -4.96
C LYS A 21 10.04 1.06 -6.19
N SER A 22 9.95 2.38 -5.99
CA SER A 22 10.03 3.35 -7.07
C SER A 22 11.46 3.32 -7.60
N ALA A 23 11.72 2.49 -8.61
CA ALA A 23 12.86 2.71 -9.48
C ALA A 23 12.63 4.08 -10.12
N GLY A 24 13.59 4.99 -9.98
CA GLY A 24 13.47 6.36 -10.44
C GLY A 24 12.98 6.39 -11.89
N ALA A 25 12.00 7.26 -12.16
CA ALA A 25 11.46 7.50 -13.49
C ALA A 25 12.53 8.17 -14.37
N GLN A 26 13.51 7.40 -14.84
CA GLN A 26 14.26 7.69 -16.05
C GLN A 26 13.65 6.84 -17.15
N GLY A 27 13.35 7.46 -18.30
CA GLY A 27 12.56 6.92 -19.40
C GLY A 27 13.00 5.54 -19.88
N GLN A 28 12.53 4.51 -19.17
CA GLN A 28 12.68 3.13 -19.57
C GLN A 28 11.61 2.87 -20.63
N GLU A 29 12.05 2.53 -21.84
CA GLU A 29 11.20 2.07 -22.92
C GLU A 29 10.30 0.95 -22.36
N VAL A 30 8.99 1.21 -22.34
CA VAL A 30 8.01 0.27 -21.82
C VAL A 30 7.91 -0.85 -22.83
N VAL A 31 8.77 -1.86 -22.71
CA VAL A 31 8.63 -3.11 -23.45
C VAL A 31 7.23 -3.64 -23.15
N ALA A 32 6.43 -3.83 -24.18
CA ALA A 32 5.07 -4.34 -24.05
C ALA A 32 5.12 -5.65 -23.25
N ALA A 33 4.62 -5.61 -22.01
CA ALA A 33 4.58 -6.79 -21.16
C ALA A 33 3.64 -7.80 -21.82
N ALA A 34 4.12 -9.03 -22.02
CA ALA A 34 3.28 -10.10 -22.52
C ALA A 34 2.08 -10.33 -21.59
N LEU A 35 0.92 -10.61 -22.19
CA LEU A 35 -0.33 -10.83 -21.48
C LEU A 35 -0.19 -12.05 -20.55
N PRO A 36 -0.70 -11.97 -19.30
CA PRO A 36 -0.68 -13.13 -18.42
C PRO A 36 -1.58 -14.22 -19.01
N GLU A 37 -1.03 -15.41 -19.28
CA GLU A 37 -1.82 -16.57 -19.68
C GLU A 37 -2.62 -17.15 -18.50
N TYR A 38 -2.13 -16.97 -17.27
CA TYR A 38 -2.74 -17.51 -16.05
C TYR A 38 -2.88 -16.46 -14.95
N MET A 39 -3.88 -16.69 -14.10
CA MET A 39 -4.17 -15.88 -12.92
C MET A 39 -4.33 -16.78 -11.69
N ILE A 40 -3.93 -16.28 -10.52
CA ILE A 40 -4.34 -16.85 -9.23
C ILE A 40 -5.78 -16.40 -8.98
N GLU A 41 -6.69 -17.33 -8.68
CA GLU A 41 -8.03 -17.05 -8.18
C GLU A 41 -8.08 -17.33 -6.67
N VAL A 42 -8.63 -16.40 -5.90
CA VAL A 42 -9.03 -16.62 -4.50
C VAL A 42 -10.51 -16.28 -4.37
N SER A 43 -11.35 -17.26 -4.03
CA SER A 43 -12.80 -17.09 -3.93
C SER A 43 -13.34 -17.45 -2.55
N GLY A 44 -14.12 -16.55 -1.94
CA GLY A 44 -14.77 -16.76 -0.64
C GLY A 44 -16.11 -16.01 -0.53
N ASP A 45 -16.61 -15.85 0.70
CA ASP A 45 -17.90 -15.19 0.97
C ASP A 45 -17.94 -13.72 0.51
N ASP A 46 -16.78 -13.06 0.41
CA ASP A 46 -16.61 -11.68 -0.03
C ASP A 46 -16.45 -11.53 -1.56
N GLY A 47 -16.53 -12.64 -2.30
CA GLY A 47 -16.39 -12.69 -3.75
C GLY A 47 -15.07 -13.34 -4.20
N CYS A 48 -14.66 -13.03 -5.43
CA CYS A 48 -13.45 -13.57 -6.04
C CYS A 48 -12.44 -12.45 -6.31
N ARG A 49 -11.16 -12.73 -6.06
CA ARG A 49 -10.02 -11.84 -6.33
C ARG A 49 -9.00 -12.55 -7.21
N PHE A 50 -8.28 -11.76 -8.01
CA PHE A 50 -7.32 -12.26 -8.97
C PHE A 50 -5.99 -11.54 -8.90
N ALA A 51 -4.92 -12.26 -9.22
CA ALA A 51 -3.59 -11.68 -9.41
C ALA A 51 -2.89 -12.34 -10.60
N PRO A 52 -2.25 -11.56 -11.49
CA PRO A 52 -1.56 -12.10 -12.66
C PRO A 52 -0.37 -12.94 -12.26
N ILE A 53 -0.19 -14.06 -12.97
CA ILE A 53 1.04 -14.83 -12.96
C ILE A 53 1.91 -14.27 -14.09
N LYS A 54 3.09 -13.77 -13.75
CA LYS A 54 4.01 -13.20 -14.75
C LYS A 54 4.60 -14.31 -15.59
N GLU A 55 4.46 -14.23 -16.91
CA GLU A 55 5.00 -15.23 -17.84
C GLU A 55 6.52 -15.39 -17.70
N THR A 56 7.24 -14.28 -17.51
CA THR A 56 8.72 -14.29 -17.41
C THR A 56 9.24 -15.01 -16.19
N THR A 57 8.51 -14.98 -15.07
CA THR A 57 8.94 -15.62 -13.82
C THR A 57 8.13 -16.87 -13.49
N GLN A 58 7.05 -17.13 -14.23
CA GLN A 58 6.05 -18.17 -13.94
C GLN A 58 5.60 -18.18 -12.47
N ASN A 59 5.51 -16.99 -11.89
CA ASN A 59 5.21 -16.76 -10.48
C ASN A 59 4.15 -15.68 -10.36
N GLY A 60 3.18 -15.90 -9.47
CA GLY A 60 2.17 -14.92 -9.09
C GLY A 60 2.01 -14.87 -7.57
N VAL A 61 1.58 -13.72 -7.06
CA VAL A 61 1.28 -13.53 -5.64
C VAL A 61 0.01 -12.67 -5.51
N LEU A 62 -0.95 -13.17 -4.73
CA LEU A 62 -2.16 -12.46 -4.33
C LEU A 62 -2.15 -12.31 -2.81
N GLN A 63 -2.18 -11.07 -2.32
CA GLN A 63 -2.32 -10.79 -0.90
C GLN A 63 -3.73 -10.27 -0.61
N ARG A 64 -4.37 -10.85 0.40
CA ARG A 64 -5.70 -10.48 0.89
C ARG A 64 -5.58 -10.03 2.34
N ILE A 65 -6.07 -8.84 2.64
CA ILE A 65 -6.16 -8.32 4.02
C ILE A 65 -7.37 -8.93 4.72
N VAL A 66 -7.19 -9.36 5.97
CA VAL A 66 -8.26 -9.89 6.82
C VAL A 66 -8.85 -8.73 7.62
N THR A 67 -10.04 -8.29 7.23
CA THR A 67 -10.68 -7.08 7.78
C THR A 67 -11.39 -7.29 9.11
N ARG A 68 -11.41 -8.51 9.66
CA ARG A 68 -11.98 -8.80 10.98
C ARG A 68 -10.86 -9.17 11.92
N HIS A 69 -10.71 -8.41 13.00
CA HIS A 69 -10.10 -8.96 14.20
C HIS A 69 -11.07 -10.04 14.68
N PRO A 70 -10.70 -11.34 14.68
CA PRO A 70 -11.51 -12.32 15.38
C PRO A 70 -11.69 -11.83 16.82
N PRO A 71 -12.85 -12.08 17.46
CA PRO A 71 -12.97 -11.87 18.89
C PRO A 71 -11.79 -12.57 19.58
N ALA A 72 -11.22 -11.92 20.60
CA ALA A 72 -10.09 -12.46 21.36
C ALA A 72 -10.30 -13.96 21.61
N SER A 73 -9.31 -14.77 21.22
CA SER A 73 -9.43 -16.22 21.28
C SER A 73 -9.86 -16.63 22.70
N PRO A 74 -10.96 -17.38 22.88
CA PRO A 74 -11.47 -17.74 24.20
C PRO A 74 -10.55 -18.66 25.01
N ARG A 75 -9.38 -19.03 24.47
CA ARG A 75 -8.45 -20.01 25.05
C ARG A 75 -7.21 -19.42 25.74
N GLY A 76 -7.08 -18.11 25.89
CA GLY A 76 -5.98 -17.51 26.67
C GLY A 76 -4.57 -17.68 26.08
N GLU A 77 -4.41 -18.44 24.98
CA GLU A 77 -3.22 -18.37 24.14
C GLU A 77 -3.30 -17.09 23.31
N GLU A 78 -2.45 -16.11 23.61
CA GLU A 78 -2.20 -14.94 22.77
C GLU A 78 -1.62 -15.38 21.42
N ARG A 79 -2.49 -15.83 20.52
CA ARG A 79 -2.12 -16.01 19.12
C ARG A 79 -2.09 -14.64 18.46
N PRO A 80 -1.00 -14.28 17.75
CA PRO A 80 -0.95 -13.03 17.02
C PRO A 80 -2.11 -12.95 16.03
N SER A 81 -2.74 -11.79 15.94
CA SER A 81 -3.85 -11.57 15.02
C SER A 81 -3.38 -11.74 13.58
N VAL A 82 -4.11 -12.54 12.80
CA VAL A 82 -3.88 -12.64 11.36
C VAL A 82 -4.39 -11.38 10.70
N SER A 83 -3.49 -10.74 9.97
CA SER A 83 -3.75 -9.49 9.26
C SER A 83 -3.82 -9.69 7.76
N THR A 84 -3.10 -10.68 7.23
CA THR A 84 -3.14 -11.02 5.80
C THR A 84 -3.18 -12.52 5.52
N VAL A 85 -3.67 -12.87 4.34
CA VAL A 85 -3.52 -14.16 3.69
C VAL A 85 -2.82 -13.92 2.36
N THR A 86 -1.70 -14.59 2.14
CA THR A 86 -0.95 -14.55 0.89
C THR A 86 -1.09 -15.87 0.18
N VAL A 87 -1.55 -15.83 -1.07
CA VAL A 87 -1.61 -16.99 -1.97
C VAL A 87 -0.57 -16.75 -3.05
N SER A 88 0.35 -17.69 -3.19
CA SER A 88 1.38 -17.69 -4.24
C SER A 88 1.19 -18.88 -5.15
N ALA A 89 1.52 -18.73 -6.42
CA ALA A 89 1.51 -19.82 -7.38
C ALA A 89 2.80 -19.80 -8.18
N ARG A 90 3.37 -20.99 -8.42
CA ARG A 90 4.54 -21.22 -9.24
C ARG A 90 4.28 -22.39 -10.20
N SER A 91 4.64 -22.22 -11.47
CA SER A 91 4.56 -23.31 -12.45
C SER A 91 5.62 -24.38 -12.15
N ASP A 92 5.19 -25.63 -12.28
CA ASP A 92 6.00 -26.84 -12.27
C ASP A 92 5.58 -27.69 -13.49
N GLY A 93 5.77 -27.12 -14.69
CA GLY A 93 5.29 -27.69 -15.95
C GLY A 93 3.78 -27.54 -16.11
N GLU A 94 3.06 -28.66 -16.26
CA GLU A 94 1.59 -28.68 -16.37
C GLU A 94 0.86 -28.49 -15.03
N LEU A 95 1.60 -28.56 -13.93
CA LEU A 95 1.09 -28.42 -12.57
C LEU A 95 1.50 -27.08 -11.97
N TRP A 96 0.71 -26.61 -11.02
CA TRP A 96 0.93 -25.39 -10.27
C TRP A 96 1.11 -25.73 -8.80
N GLN A 97 2.24 -25.32 -8.23
CA GLN A 97 2.44 -25.34 -6.79
C GLN A 97 1.82 -24.06 -6.22
N VAL A 98 0.72 -24.20 -5.48
CA VAL A 98 -0.01 -23.09 -4.86
C VAL A 98 0.23 -23.11 -3.36
N GLY A 99 0.99 -22.13 -2.87
CA GLY A 99 1.29 -21.95 -1.45
C GLY A 99 0.35 -20.93 -0.81
N VAL A 100 -0.16 -21.26 0.38
CA VAL A 100 -0.98 -20.35 1.19
C VAL A 100 -0.29 -20.06 2.50
N SER A 101 -0.13 -18.77 2.81
CA SER A 101 0.48 -18.29 4.05
C SER A 101 -0.40 -17.27 4.74
N VAL A 102 -0.38 -17.25 6.07
CA VAL A 102 -0.99 -16.20 6.89
C VAL A 102 0.09 -15.24 7.37
N GLY A 103 -0.16 -13.95 7.31
CA GLY A 103 0.71 -12.89 7.83
C GLY A 103 0.13 -12.29 9.11
N PHE A 104 1.02 -11.88 10.01
CA PHE A 104 0.66 -11.39 11.35
C PHE A 104 0.95 -9.91 11.53
N GLY A 105 0.33 -9.31 12.56
CA GLY A 105 0.58 -7.93 12.99
C GLY A 105 -0.23 -6.90 12.19
N GLU A 106 -0.60 -5.81 12.83
CA GLU A 106 -1.46 -4.74 12.24
C GLU A 106 -0.91 -4.21 10.91
N PHE A 107 0.42 -4.11 10.79
CA PHE A 107 1.12 -3.55 9.64
C PHE A 107 1.77 -4.59 8.70
N TYR A 108 1.42 -5.87 8.87
CA TYR A 108 1.83 -6.98 7.99
C TYR A 108 3.34 -7.30 8.00
N ASP A 109 4.07 -6.85 9.02
CA ASP A 109 5.52 -6.95 9.11
C ASP A 109 6.01 -7.91 10.21
N ALA A 110 5.10 -8.47 11.02
CA ALA A 110 5.41 -9.45 12.07
C ALA A 110 5.69 -10.87 11.54
N GLY A 111 6.02 -10.98 10.25
CA GLY A 111 6.27 -12.24 9.56
C GLY A 111 5.00 -12.98 9.15
N GLY A 112 5.18 -14.21 8.70
CA GLY A 112 4.08 -15.07 8.28
C GLY A 112 4.43 -16.55 8.35
N GLN A 113 3.40 -17.37 8.29
CA GLN A 113 3.50 -18.82 8.35
C GLN A 113 2.78 -19.45 7.16
N GLN A 114 3.44 -20.35 6.46
CA GLN A 114 2.81 -21.19 5.45
C GLN A 114 1.89 -22.21 6.12
N VAL A 115 0.63 -22.24 5.71
CA VAL A 115 -0.41 -23.08 6.31
C VAL A 115 -0.86 -24.20 5.39
N ALA A 116 -0.66 -24.06 4.08
CA ALA A 116 -1.01 -25.09 3.10
C ALA A 116 -0.18 -24.98 1.83
N THR A 117 -0.04 -26.11 1.14
CA THR A 117 0.52 -26.22 -0.21
C THR A 117 -0.35 -27.16 -1.02
N TYR A 118 -0.76 -26.74 -2.22
CA TYR A 118 -1.52 -27.55 -3.15
C TYR A 118 -0.75 -27.73 -4.44
N THR A 119 -0.96 -28.87 -5.10
CA THR A 119 -0.51 -29.09 -6.48
C THR A 119 -1.76 -29.19 -7.34
N LEU A 120 -1.97 -28.22 -8.22
CA LEU A 120 -3.21 -28.06 -8.98
C LEU A 120 -2.94 -28.02 -10.48
N ARG A 121 -3.86 -28.57 -11.28
CA ARG A 121 -3.92 -28.27 -12.71
C ARG A 121 -4.57 -26.91 -12.97
N ALA A 122 -4.41 -26.38 -14.18
CA ALA A 122 -5.16 -25.20 -14.60
C ALA A 122 -6.68 -25.44 -14.49
N ASN A 123 -7.39 -24.45 -13.93
CA ASN A 123 -8.82 -24.44 -13.60
C ASN A 123 -9.26 -25.42 -12.49
N GLU A 124 -8.34 -26.18 -11.90
CA GLU A 124 -8.61 -26.97 -10.70
C GLU A 124 -8.66 -26.08 -9.46
N ARG A 125 -9.58 -26.38 -8.53
CA ARG A 125 -9.80 -25.60 -7.31
C ARG A 125 -9.58 -26.45 -6.07
N ALA A 126 -8.87 -25.89 -5.10
CA ALA A 126 -8.74 -26.47 -3.76
C ALA A 126 -9.45 -25.60 -2.72
N GLU A 127 -10.08 -26.22 -1.72
CA GLU A 127 -10.58 -25.54 -0.54
C GLU A 127 -9.48 -25.45 0.53
N VAL A 128 -9.27 -24.25 1.04
CA VAL A 128 -8.28 -23.94 2.09
C VAL A 128 -8.99 -23.84 3.42
N ARG A 129 -8.86 -24.88 4.25
CA ARG A 129 -9.53 -24.99 5.57
C ARG A 129 -8.56 -24.79 6.73
N GLU A 130 -7.27 -24.89 6.47
CA GLU A 130 -6.16 -24.74 7.42
C GLU A 130 -6.15 -23.34 8.05
N VAL A 131 -6.62 -22.34 7.30
CA VAL A 131 -6.77 -20.94 7.75
C VAL A 131 -7.81 -20.77 8.88
N LEU A 132 -8.72 -21.74 9.07
CA LEU A 132 -9.69 -21.74 10.18
C LEU A 132 -8.98 -21.79 11.54
N GLY A 133 -7.81 -22.44 11.62
CA GLY A 133 -6.99 -22.49 12.84
C GLY A 133 -6.45 -21.13 13.29
N TYR A 134 -6.57 -20.12 12.42
CA TYR A 134 -6.15 -18.75 12.63
C TYR A 134 -7.32 -17.75 12.64
N GLY A 135 -8.56 -18.24 12.71
CA GLY A 135 -9.75 -17.39 12.76
C GLY A 135 -10.14 -16.76 11.42
N VAL A 136 -9.60 -17.26 10.31
CA VAL A 136 -9.96 -16.83 8.94
C VAL A 136 -10.95 -17.83 8.35
N ASN A 137 -12.04 -17.35 7.76
CA ASN A 137 -13.01 -18.22 7.06
C ASN A 137 -12.32 -19.01 5.94
N ALA A 138 -12.74 -20.26 5.75
CA ALA A 138 -12.31 -21.07 4.62
C ALA A 138 -12.64 -20.37 3.28
N PHE A 139 -11.79 -20.59 2.28
CA PHE A 139 -11.96 -20.06 0.93
C PHE A 139 -11.38 -21.05 -0.07
N ARG A 140 -11.55 -20.80 -1.37
CA ARG A 140 -10.96 -21.64 -2.43
C ARG A 140 -9.86 -20.90 -3.16
N VAL A 141 -8.87 -21.66 -3.61
CA VAL A 141 -7.77 -21.20 -4.46
C VAL A 141 -7.75 -21.98 -5.77
N ALA A 142 -7.31 -21.31 -6.84
CA ALA A 142 -7.13 -21.92 -8.15
C ALA A 142 -6.04 -21.20 -8.94
N VAL A 143 -5.49 -21.87 -9.95
CA VAL A 143 -4.82 -21.19 -11.06
C VAL A 143 -5.71 -21.33 -12.29
N VAL A 144 -6.14 -20.21 -12.86
CA VAL A 144 -7.12 -20.19 -13.95
C VAL A 144 -6.52 -19.63 -15.22
N LYS A 145 -6.94 -20.18 -16.37
CA LYS A 145 -6.52 -19.65 -17.67
C LYS A 145 -7.21 -18.31 -17.93
N VAL A 146 -6.48 -17.36 -18.48
CA VAL A 146 -7.00 -16.06 -18.90
C VAL A 146 -7.61 -16.18 -20.29
N LEU A 147 -8.86 -15.78 -20.41
CA LEU A 147 -9.55 -15.63 -21.69
C LEU A 147 -9.48 -14.15 -22.07
N SER A 148 -8.38 -13.77 -22.74
CA SER A 148 -8.13 -12.38 -23.12
C SER A 148 -9.24 -11.83 -24.02
N GLU A 149 -9.60 -10.57 -23.79
CA GLU A 149 -10.61 -9.86 -24.58
C GLU A 149 -10.08 -8.48 -24.97
N ALA A 150 -10.60 -7.92 -26.07
CA ALA A 150 -10.26 -6.54 -26.44
C ALA A 150 -10.70 -5.56 -25.35
N GLY A 151 -9.77 -4.72 -24.91
CA GLY A 151 -10.03 -3.63 -23.97
C GLY A 151 -10.85 -2.52 -24.62
N ARG A 152 -11.61 -1.80 -23.80
CA ARG A 152 -12.28 -0.55 -24.20
C ARG A 152 -11.87 0.54 -23.24
N ALA A 153 -11.53 1.71 -23.78
CA ALA A 153 -11.20 2.87 -22.97
C ALA A 153 -12.41 3.29 -22.12
N PRO A 154 -12.29 3.34 -20.78
CA PRO A 154 -13.36 3.84 -19.93
C PRO A 154 -13.56 5.34 -20.12
N ARG A 155 -14.77 5.83 -19.79
CA ARG A 155 -15.03 7.27 -19.73
C ARG A 155 -14.29 7.88 -18.54
N ILE A 156 -13.74 9.06 -18.73
CA ILE A 156 -12.98 9.74 -17.69
C ILE A 156 -13.78 10.91 -17.15
N SER A 157 -13.94 10.95 -15.84
CA SER A 157 -14.60 12.03 -15.12
C SER A 157 -13.60 12.69 -14.18
N ASN A 158 -13.10 13.86 -14.53
CA ASN A 158 -12.17 14.59 -13.68
C ASN A 158 -12.92 15.58 -12.77
N ARG A 159 -12.82 15.41 -11.45
CA ARG A 159 -13.41 16.34 -10.45
C ARG A 159 -12.40 17.34 -9.88
N THR A 160 -11.20 17.37 -10.45
CA THR A 160 -10.11 18.26 -10.04
C THR A 160 -9.81 19.25 -11.18
N GLN A 161 -9.25 20.40 -10.84
CA GLN A 161 -8.79 21.41 -11.79
C GLN A 161 -7.28 21.31 -12.00
N SER A 162 -6.55 20.87 -10.97
CA SER A 162 -5.09 20.82 -10.96
C SER A 162 -4.50 19.64 -11.71
N LEU A 163 -5.27 18.57 -11.96
CA LEU A 163 -4.82 17.45 -12.77
C LEU A 163 -5.51 17.48 -14.13
N ALA A 164 -4.78 17.10 -15.17
CA ALA A 164 -5.36 16.71 -16.44
C ALA A 164 -4.93 15.31 -16.82
N MET A 165 -5.75 14.66 -17.65
CA MET A 165 -5.40 13.37 -18.23
C MET A 165 -4.93 13.62 -19.66
N ASP A 166 -3.67 13.30 -19.93
CA ASP A 166 -3.07 13.49 -21.25
C ASP A 166 -3.22 12.26 -22.14
N ASN A 167 -3.18 11.06 -21.54
CA ASN A 167 -3.31 9.81 -22.28
C ASN A 167 -4.03 8.74 -21.44
N LEU A 168 -4.72 7.82 -22.13
CA LEU A 168 -5.39 6.64 -21.59
C LEU A 168 -5.23 5.48 -22.56
N GLU A 169 -4.52 4.44 -22.12
CA GLU A 169 -4.34 3.20 -22.87
C GLU A 169 -5.16 2.07 -22.24
N ALA A 170 -5.89 1.35 -23.09
CA ALA A 170 -6.74 0.21 -22.73
C ALA A 170 -6.84 -0.76 -23.92
N HIS A 171 -5.78 -1.53 -24.17
CA HIS A 171 -5.67 -2.36 -25.38
C HIS A 171 -6.30 -3.74 -25.21
N THR A 172 -5.86 -4.49 -24.20
CA THR A 172 -6.29 -5.88 -24.00
C THR A 172 -6.58 -6.14 -22.54
N LEU A 173 -7.61 -6.92 -22.23
CA LEU A 173 -7.87 -7.36 -20.86
C LEU A 173 -7.14 -8.68 -20.60
N PRO A 174 -6.56 -8.89 -19.41
CA PRO A 174 -6.68 -8.11 -18.17
C PRO A 174 -5.57 -7.07 -17.94
N GLU A 175 -4.96 -6.49 -18.98
CA GLU A 175 -3.93 -5.46 -18.76
C GLU A 175 -4.50 -4.30 -17.95
N PRO A 176 -3.70 -3.71 -17.05
CA PRO A 176 -4.10 -2.50 -16.37
C PRO A 176 -4.27 -1.36 -17.39
N TYR A 177 -5.26 -0.50 -17.16
CA TYR A 177 -5.30 0.80 -17.81
C TYR A 177 -4.05 1.60 -17.45
N ARG A 178 -3.42 2.22 -18.44
CA ARG A 178 -2.32 3.16 -18.23
C ARG A 178 -2.81 4.57 -18.48
N LEU A 179 -2.82 5.39 -17.44
CA LEU A 179 -3.19 6.79 -17.48
C LEU A 179 -1.92 7.63 -17.37
N ILE A 180 -1.82 8.70 -18.15
CA ILE A 180 -0.81 9.75 -17.93
C ILE A 180 -1.52 10.97 -17.37
N LEU A 181 -1.21 11.32 -16.13
CA LEU A 181 -1.76 12.51 -15.48
C LEU A 181 -0.72 13.63 -15.45
N SER A 182 -1.05 14.81 -15.96
CA SER A 182 -0.24 16.02 -15.81
C SER A 182 -0.74 16.90 -14.67
N ASN A 183 0.19 17.35 -13.84
CA ASN A 183 -0.06 18.35 -12.82
C ASN A 183 0.06 19.75 -13.41
N ARG A 184 -1.08 20.45 -13.48
CA ARG A 184 -1.21 21.80 -14.03
C ARG A 184 -1.21 22.90 -12.96
N SER A 185 -1.08 22.54 -11.68
CA SER A 185 -0.95 23.53 -10.61
C SER A 185 0.51 23.94 -10.40
N ASP A 186 0.68 24.98 -9.59
CA ASP A 186 1.96 25.45 -9.06
C ASP A 186 2.39 24.67 -7.79
N LYS A 187 1.62 23.67 -7.37
CA LYS A 187 1.86 22.87 -6.17
C LYS A 187 2.25 21.44 -6.51
N ASP A 188 3.20 20.90 -5.76
CA ASP A 188 3.52 19.49 -5.80
C ASP A 188 2.34 18.64 -5.31
N VAL A 189 1.92 17.66 -6.12
CA VAL A 189 0.87 16.69 -5.77
C VAL A 189 1.48 15.60 -4.91
N LEU A 190 0.94 15.46 -3.71
CA LEU A 190 1.29 14.39 -2.76
C LEU A 190 0.57 13.09 -3.12
N ALA A 191 -0.72 13.18 -3.45
CA ALA A 191 -1.55 12.01 -3.69
C ALA A 191 -2.73 12.28 -4.63
N VAL A 192 -3.21 11.22 -5.29
CA VAL A 192 -4.37 11.25 -6.19
C VAL A 192 -5.31 10.09 -5.86
N GLN A 193 -6.61 10.36 -5.79
CA GLN A 193 -7.67 9.36 -5.64
C GLN A 193 -8.39 9.12 -6.97
N LEU A 194 -8.55 7.84 -7.32
CA LEU A 194 -9.19 7.34 -8.52
C LEU A 194 -10.27 6.33 -8.14
N ASN A 195 -11.50 6.55 -8.58
CA ASN A 195 -12.62 5.63 -8.36
C ASN A 195 -13.02 4.98 -9.69
N THR A 196 -13.28 3.68 -9.70
CA THR A 196 -13.79 2.96 -10.88
C THR A 196 -15.27 2.64 -10.72
N PHE A 197 -16.00 2.67 -11.84
CA PHE A 197 -17.43 2.39 -11.88
C PHE A 197 -17.78 1.44 -13.02
N LYS A 198 -18.91 0.76 -12.86
CA LYS A 198 -19.56 -0.02 -13.90
C LYS A 198 -21.06 0.05 -13.76
N ASN A 199 -21.76 0.44 -14.82
CA ASN A 199 -23.19 0.68 -14.81
C ASN A 199 -23.61 1.58 -13.64
N TYR A 200 -22.85 2.67 -13.43
CA TYR A 200 -23.00 3.62 -12.31
C TYR A 200 -22.80 3.05 -10.90
N LYS A 201 -22.43 1.77 -10.76
CA LYS A 201 -22.07 1.16 -9.48
C LYS A 201 -20.59 1.36 -9.23
N PHE A 202 -20.27 1.87 -8.04
CA PHE A 202 -18.89 1.95 -7.56
C PHE A 202 -18.29 0.54 -7.45
N LEU A 203 -17.13 0.35 -8.06
CA LEU A 203 -16.38 -0.91 -8.03
C LEU A 203 -15.26 -0.82 -7.01
N GLU A 204 -14.33 0.11 -7.23
CA GLU A 204 -13.09 0.21 -6.48
C GLU A 204 -12.72 1.67 -6.22
N LEU A 205 -12.15 1.92 -5.05
CA LEU A 205 -11.38 3.13 -4.76
C LEU A 205 -9.93 2.74 -4.74
N LYS A 206 -9.14 3.49 -5.50
CA LYS A 206 -7.69 3.40 -5.51
C LYS A 206 -7.13 4.78 -5.25
N TRP A 207 -6.02 4.86 -4.56
CA TRP A 207 -5.25 6.10 -4.49
C TRP A 207 -3.77 5.77 -4.67
N ARG A 208 -3.02 6.77 -5.13
CA ARG A 208 -1.56 6.73 -5.25
C ARG A 208 -1.01 7.91 -4.47
N ALA A 209 0.07 7.70 -3.75
CA ALA A 209 0.81 8.75 -3.08
C ALA A 209 2.30 8.46 -3.16
N GLY A 210 3.12 9.51 -2.99
CA GLY A 210 4.55 9.31 -2.83
C GLY A 210 4.89 8.73 -1.46
N GLU A 211 5.92 7.92 -1.44
CA GLU A 211 6.43 7.26 -0.24
C GLU A 211 6.97 8.27 0.78
N HIS A 212 6.68 8.06 2.08
CA HIS A 212 7.06 8.96 3.18
C HIS A 212 6.69 10.44 2.94
N LEU A 213 5.48 10.66 2.42
CA LEU A 213 4.97 12.00 2.09
C LEU A 213 5.80 12.75 1.05
N ARG A 214 6.56 12.05 0.21
CA ARG A 214 7.22 12.70 -0.94
C ARG A 214 6.17 13.05 -2.00
N PRO A 215 6.42 14.09 -2.82
CA PRO A 215 5.56 14.39 -3.96
C PRO A 215 5.46 13.20 -4.93
N LEU A 216 4.22 12.84 -5.30
CA LEU A 216 3.92 11.89 -6.36
C LEU A 216 4.14 12.53 -7.73
N ILE A 217 3.65 13.76 -7.93
CA ILE A 217 3.77 14.51 -9.18
C ILE A 217 4.27 15.91 -8.86
N LYS A 218 5.43 16.29 -9.39
CA LYS A 218 5.94 17.66 -9.26
C LYS A 218 5.05 18.67 -9.98
N ALA A 219 5.06 19.93 -9.57
CA ALA A 219 4.42 21.01 -10.32
C ALA A 219 4.86 21.00 -11.79
N GLY A 220 3.91 21.04 -12.73
CA GLY A 220 4.16 20.97 -14.17
C GLY A 220 4.59 19.59 -14.72
N ALA A 221 4.79 18.58 -13.88
CA ALA A 221 5.24 17.25 -14.32
C ALA A 221 4.06 16.34 -14.66
N SER A 222 4.36 15.22 -15.32
CA SER A 222 3.41 14.14 -15.61
C SER A 222 3.80 12.86 -14.88
N TYR A 223 2.81 12.01 -14.58
CA TYR A 223 3.03 10.75 -13.88
C TYR A 223 2.14 9.62 -14.45
N PRO A 224 2.73 8.47 -14.80
CA PRO A 224 1.96 7.31 -15.25
C PRO A 224 1.30 6.59 -14.07
N ILE A 225 0.01 6.28 -14.21
CA ILE A 225 -0.75 5.50 -13.24
C ILE A 225 -1.32 4.26 -13.91
N GLU A 226 -1.04 3.10 -13.32
CA GLU A 226 -1.66 1.84 -13.70
C GLU A 226 -2.86 1.51 -12.80
N MET A 227 -4.00 1.16 -13.42
CA MET A 227 -5.24 0.76 -12.76
C MET A 227 -5.76 -0.57 -13.30
N LEU A 228 -6.18 -1.49 -12.44
CA LEU A 228 -6.80 -2.73 -12.91
C LEU A 228 -8.16 -2.42 -13.55
N SER A 229 -8.54 -3.20 -14.55
CA SER A 229 -9.80 -3.01 -15.27
C SER A 229 -11.02 -3.32 -14.39
N GLU A 230 -10.94 -4.39 -13.59
CA GLU A 230 -11.87 -4.79 -12.52
C GLU A 230 -11.17 -5.84 -11.63
N ASP A 231 -11.31 -5.76 -10.30
CA ASP A 231 -10.67 -6.67 -9.34
C ASP A 231 -11.56 -7.86 -8.91
N ARG A 232 -12.85 -7.83 -9.29
CA ARG A 232 -13.90 -8.73 -8.78
C ARG A 232 -14.69 -9.43 -9.89
N ALA A 233 -14.22 -10.59 -10.34
CA ALA A 233 -14.97 -11.41 -11.28
C ALA A 233 -14.63 -12.90 -11.14
N CYS A 234 -15.53 -13.74 -10.64
CA CYS A 234 -15.23 -15.18 -10.50
C CYS A 234 -14.99 -15.84 -11.86
N ALA A 235 -14.01 -16.75 -11.91
CA ALA A 235 -13.72 -17.50 -13.12
C ALA A 235 -14.83 -18.52 -13.40
N GLY A 236 -15.15 -18.71 -14.69
CA GLY A 236 -16.05 -19.76 -15.13
C GLY A 236 -15.33 -21.12 -15.22
N PRO A 237 -16.03 -22.16 -15.72
CA PRO A 237 -15.42 -23.46 -16.02
C PRO A 237 -14.26 -23.37 -17.03
N ASP A 238 -14.38 -22.46 -18.00
CA ASP A 238 -13.41 -22.29 -19.09
C ASP A 238 -12.21 -21.40 -18.72
N GLY A 239 -12.25 -20.78 -17.53
CA GLY A 239 -11.22 -19.84 -17.06
C GLY A 239 -11.77 -18.46 -16.67
N TYR A 240 -10.85 -17.53 -16.48
CA TYR A 240 -11.13 -16.16 -16.08
C TYR A 240 -11.41 -15.30 -17.31
N ARG A 241 -12.60 -14.70 -17.35
CA ARG A 241 -12.93 -13.62 -18.30
C ARG A 241 -12.77 -12.29 -17.56
N PRO A 242 -11.73 -11.51 -17.88
CA PRO A 242 -11.54 -10.21 -17.28
C PRO A 242 -12.77 -9.34 -17.47
N ARG A 243 -13.09 -8.56 -16.45
CA ARG A 243 -14.12 -7.55 -16.58
C ARG A 243 -13.47 -6.16 -16.61
N GLN A 244 -14.19 -5.22 -17.20
CA GLN A 244 -13.76 -3.84 -17.33
C GLN A 244 -14.80 -2.89 -16.71
N SER A 245 -14.29 -1.86 -16.05
CA SER A 245 -15.03 -0.67 -15.68
C SER A 245 -15.38 0.16 -16.91
N ASP A 246 -16.51 0.87 -16.85
CA ASP A 246 -16.95 1.78 -17.93
C ASP A 246 -16.58 3.24 -17.66
N ARG A 247 -16.18 3.56 -16.43
CA ARG A 247 -15.81 4.91 -16.02
C ARG A 247 -14.72 4.90 -14.94
N ILE A 248 -13.73 5.77 -15.11
CA ILE A 248 -12.75 6.16 -14.07
C ILE A 248 -13.02 7.61 -13.68
N GLU A 249 -13.02 7.88 -12.38
CA GLU A 249 -13.20 9.22 -11.83
C GLU A 249 -11.95 9.64 -11.06
N ILE A 250 -11.35 10.76 -11.43
CA ILE A 250 -10.32 11.44 -10.63
C ILE A 250 -11.06 12.25 -9.57
N SER A 251 -11.17 11.71 -8.36
CA SER A 251 -12.12 12.21 -7.36
C SER A 251 -11.50 13.16 -6.34
N ALA A 252 -10.19 13.07 -6.12
CA ALA A 252 -9.46 13.96 -5.23
C ALA A 252 -7.99 14.05 -5.60
N VAL A 253 -7.39 15.20 -5.28
CA VAL A 253 -5.94 15.41 -5.30
C VAL A 253 -5.54 16.11 -4.01
N VAL A 254 -4.44 15.68 -3.39
CA VAL A 254 -3.87 16.26 -2.18
C VAL A 254 -2.48 16.78 -2.50
N PHE A 255 -2.17 18.00 -2.10
CA PHE A 255 -0.88 18.66 -2.31
C PHE A 255 0.04 18.50 -1.10
N ILE A 256 1.33 18.79 -1.29
CA ILE A 256 2.34 18.66 -0.24
C ILE A 256 2.14 19.61 0.95
N ASP A 257 1.34 20.67 0.77
CA ASP A 257 0.96 21.64 1.81
C ASP A 257 -0.32 21.25 2.57
N GLY A 258 -0.83 20.03 2.34
CA GLY A 258 -2.06 19.52 2.95
C GLY A 258 -3.35 20.07 2.31
N SER A 259 -3.28 21.05 1.42
CA SER A 259 -4.45 21.49 0.66
C SER A 259 -4.90 20.42 -0.33
N TYR A 260 -6.18 20.45 -0.73
CA TYR A 260 -6.75 19.41 -1.60
C TYR A 260 -7.87 19.96 -2.49
N GLU A 261 -8.18 19.23 -3.55
CA GLU A 261 -9.39 19.41 -4.37
C GLU A 261 -10.19 18.12 -4.38
N GLY A 262 -11.51 18.23 -4.58
CA GLY A 262 -12.41 17.08 -4.66
C GLY A 262 -12.86 16.58 -3.29
N THR A 263 -12.92 15.27 -3.10
CA THR A 263 -13.43 14.70 -1.84
C THR A 263 -12.42 14.77 -0.69
N PRO A 264 -12.83 15.19 0.52
CA PRO A 264 -11.95 15.41 1.68
C PRO A 264 -11.34 14.12 2.26
N GLY A 265 -11.95 12.97 1.94
CA GLY A 265 -11.62 11.69 2.54
C GLY A 265 -10.16 11.28 2.39
N LEU A 266 -9.48 11.58 1.27
CA LEU A 266 -8.05 11.25 1.14
C LEU A 266 -7.17 12.24 1.93
N ALA A 267 -7.51 13.52 1.93
CA ALA A 267 -6.74 14.57 2.60
C ALA A 267 -6.62 14.30 4.10
N ILE A 268 -7.73 13.93 4.76
CA ILE A 268 -7.70 13.65 6.20
C ILE A 268 -6.87 12.40 6.55
N LEU A 269 -6.91 11.35 5.73
CA LEU A 269 -6.14 10.13 5.98
C LEU A 269 -4.65 10.42 5.88
N LEU A 270 -4.25 11.29 4.94
CA LEU A 270 -2.87 11.76 4.81
C LEU A 270 -2.48 12.72 5.92
N LYS A 271 -3.39 13.56 6.43
CA LYS A 271 -3.16 14.37 7.63
C LYS A 271 -2.90 13.47 8.85
N ALA A 272 -3.74 12.45 9.06
CA ALA A 272 -3.55 11.49 10.16
C ALA A 272 -2.19 10.78 10.06
N LEU A 273 -1.83 10.31 8.86
CA LEU A 273 -0.51 9.73 8.58
C LEU A 273 0.64 10.68 8.91
N ALA A 274 0.51 11.95 8.50
CA ALA A 274 1.51 12.99 8.71
C ALA A 274 1.71 13.33 10.19
N LEU A 275 0.63 13.40 10.97
CA LEU A 275 0.71 13.58 12.43
C LEU A 275 1.46 12.41 13.09
N GLY A 276 1.17 11.18 12.65
CA GLY A 276 1.90 9.98 13.09
C GLY A 276 3.40 10.04 12.75
N HIS A 277 3.75 10.45 11.53
CA HIS A 277 5.15 10.71 11.15
C HIS A 277 5.80 11.74 12.06
N GLN A 278 5.16 12.89 12.25
CA GLN A 278 5.71 14.02 13.01
C GLN A 278 6.04 13.64 14.46
N GLN A 279 5.22 12.81 15.11
CA GLN A 279 5.42 12.37 16.48
C GLN A 279 6.75 11.62 16.67
N HIS A 280 7.11 10.73 15.75
CA HIS A 280 8.35 9.95 15.86
C HIS A 280 9.55 10.64 15.19
N LEU A 281 9.34 11.37 14.10
CA LEU A 281 10.41 12.08 13.40
C LEU A 281 11.08 13.14 14.28
N SER A 282 10.33 13.81 15.16
CA SER A 282 10.92 14.80 16.09
C SER A 282 11.97 14.14 17.00
N ARG A 283 11.67 12.96 17.57
CA ARG A 283 12.59 12.19 18.42
C ARG A 283 13.81 11.68 17.64
N VAL A 284 13.62 11.23 16.39
CA VAL A 284 14.74 10.84 15.52
C VAL A 284 15.65 12.02 15.23
N MET A 285 15.08 13.20 14.95
CA MET A 285 15.88 14.40 14.67
C MET A 285 16.66 14.88 15.90
N GLU A 286 16.07 14.82 17.10
CA GLU A 286 16.81 15.12 18.34
C GLU A 286 18.03 14.21 18.50
N LEU A 287 17.88 12.90 18.25
CA LEU A 287 18.99 11.95 18.29
C LEU A 287 20.07 12.27 17.25
N LEU A 288 19.68 12.57 16.01
CA LEU A 288 20.60 12.89 14.93
C LEU A 288 21.32 14.23 15.15
N ASP A 289 20.64 15.22 15.73
CA ASP A 289 21.21 16.52 16.07
C ASP A 289 22.26 16.38 17.19
N MET A 290 22.04 15.50 18.18
CA MET A 290 23.06 15.18 19.20
C MET A 290 24.33 14.54 18.63
N TRP A 291 24.23 13.88 17.48
CA TRP A 291 25.37 13.28 16.79
C TRP A 291 26.09 14.24 15.85
N SER A 292 25.47 15.38 15.54
CA SER A 292 26.04 16.37 14.66
C SER A 292 27.38 16.89 15.23
N GLY A 293 28.47 16.68 14.49
CA GLY A 293 29.82 17.09 14.89
C GLY A 293 30.57 16.07 15.76
N ARG A 294 29.99 14.90 16.05
CA ARG A 294 30.72 13.79 16.68
C ARG A 294 31.46 12.96 15.63
N GLU A 295 32.77 12.87 15.76
CA GLU A 295 33.64 12.04 14.90
C GLU A 295 33.95 10.67 15.52
N ASP A 296 33.60 10.48 16.80
CA ASP A 296 33.94 9.32 17.61
C ASP A 296 32.85 8.22 17.60
N LEU A 297 31.71 8.47 16.95
CA LEU A 297 30.61 7.53 16.90
C LEU A 297 30.98 6.28 16.08
N THR A 298 30.77 5.12 16.68
CA THR A 298 30.95 3.84 15.99
C THR A 298 29.63 3.37 15.36
N PRO A 299 29.70 2.56 14.28
CA PRO A 299 28.51 1.92 13.72
C PRO A 299 27.68 1.10 14.73
N ALA A 300 28.34 0.47 15.71
CA ALA A 300 27.69 -0.31 16.76
C ALA A 300 26.88 0.57 17.72
N GLU A 301 27.42 1.73 18.12
CA GLU A 301 26.71 2.70 18.96
C GLU A 301 25.47 3.25 18.25
N ILE A 302 25.59 3.68 16.99
CA ILE A 302 24.42 4.14 16.20
C ILE A 302 23.35 3.07 16.16
N THR A 303 23.75 1.85 15.81
CA THR A 303 22.83 0.72 15.70
C THR A 303 22.10 0.49 17.02
N HIS A 304 22.83 0.52 18.14
CA HIS A 304 22.27 0.40 19.47
C HIS A 304 21.26 1.52 19.75
N TYR A 305 21.61 2.78 19.52
CA TYR A 305 20.72 3.91 19.76
C TYR A 305 19.48 3.90 18.86
N PHE A 306 19.62 3.57 17.58
CA PHE A 306 18.47 3.43 16.67
C PHE A 306 17.52 2.32 17.10
N LYS A 307 18.06 1.15 17.50
CA LYS A 307 17.25 0.04 18.01
C LYS A 307 16.58 0.39 19.34
N SER A 308 17.28 1.08 20.24
CA SER A 308 16.72 1.55 21.53
C SER A 308 15.58 2.54 21.29
N LEU A 309 15.83 3.57 20.48
CA LEU A 309 14.81 4.57 20.16
C LEU A 309 13.60 3.94 19.49
N ALA A 310 13.79 3.01 18.56
CA ALA A 310 12.70 2.24 17.95
C ALA A 310 11.92 1.40 18.98
N GLY A 311 12.61 0.82 19.97
CA GLY A 311 11.96 0.07 21.06
C GLY A 311 11.06 0.93 21.94
N GLU A 312 11.39 2.21 22.11
CA GLU A 312 10.62 3.20 22.87
C GLU A 312 9.56 3.95 22.05
N MET A 313 9.47 3.69 20.74
CA MET A 313 8.47 4.26 19.85
C MET A 313 7.18 3.44 19.95
N GLU A 314 6.27 3.93 20.79
CA GLU A 314 4.90 3.41 20.92
C GLU A 314 4.04 3.85 19.72
N GLU A 315 3.26 2.92 19.19
CA GLU A 315 2.37 3.14 18.06
C GLU A 315 0.93 3.35 18.58
N THR A 316 0.70 4.47 19.28
CA THR A 316 -0.58 4.80 19.90
C THR A 316 -1.30 5.94 19.18
N ALA A 317 -2.60 5.78 18.91
CA ALA A 317 -3.43 6.87 18.41
C ALA A 317 -3.95 7.71 19.58
N GLU A 318 -3.19 8.75 19.93
CA GLU A 318 -3.52 9.62 21.07
C GLU A 318 -4.91 10.27 20.92
N PRO A 319 -5.77 10.22 21.97
CA PRO A 319 -7.15 10.71 21.88
C PRO A 319 -7.27 12.17 21.43
N TYR A 320 -6.32 13.04 21.84
CA TYR A 320 -6.35 14.44 21.44
C TYR A 320 -6.08 14.65 19.94
N MET A 321 -5.21 13.83 19.34
CA MET A 321 -4.95 13.89 17.89
C MET A 321 -6.16 13.41 17.10
N LEU A 322 -6.81 12.34 17.57
CA LEU A 322 -8.05 11.86 16.96
C LEU A 322 -9.17 12.90 17.05
N ASN A 323 -9.28 13.57 18.18
CA ASN A 323 -10.25 14.64 18.37
C ASN A 323 -9.96 15.82 17.42
N ASP A 324 -8.70 16.24 17.29
CA ASP A 324 -8.30 17.32 16.36
C ASP A 324 -8.58 16.96 14.88
N LEU A 325 -8.31 15.72 14.48
CA LEU A 325 -8.65 15.22 13.15
C LEU A 325 -10.16 15.23 12.92
N GLN A 326 -10.93 14.77 13.91
CA GLN A 326 -12.39 14.72 13.81
C GLN A 326 -13.03 16.11 13.76
N THR A 327 -12.52 17.08 14.53
CA THR A 327 -13.00 18.46 14.49
C THR A 327 -12.62 19.17 13.19
N SER A 328 -11.42 18.93 12.68
CA SER A 328 -10.94 19.47 11.39
C SER A 328 -11.80 19.03 10.20
N PHE A 329 -12.51 17.90 10.31
CA PHE A 329 -13.28 17.29 9.22
C PHE A 329 -14.59 16.67 9.72
N SER A 330 -15.45 17.50 10.32
CA SER A 330 -16.72 17.06 10.92
C SER A 330 -17.67 16.35 9.94
N GLU A 331 -17.50 16.56 8.63
CA GLU A 331 -18.30 15.96 7.56
C GLU A 331 -18.14 14.43 7.40
N LEU A 332 -17.09 13.83 7.98
CA LEU A 332 -16.83 12.39 7.86
C LEU A 332 -17.60 11.52 8.86
N GLY A 333 -18.13 12.13 9.92
CA GLY A 333 -18.84 11.43 10.98
C GLY A 333 -17.95 10.60 11.92
N PRO A 334 -18.51 10.14 13.06
CA PRO A 334 -17.77 9.36 14.07
C PRO A 334 -17.26 8.00 13.57
N GLU A 335 -17.86 7.45 12.51
CA GLU A 335 -17.45 6.19 11.89
C GLU A 335 -16.03 6.21 11.29
N ALA A 336 -15.49 7.41 11.02
CA ALA A 336 -14.14 7.55 10.47
C ALA A 336 -13.05 7.38 11.53
N VAL A 337 -13.35 7.59 12.81
CA VAL A 337 -12.37 7.65 13.91
C VAL A 337 -11.46 6.40 13.99
N PRO A 338 -11.98 5.15 13.90
CA PRO A 338 -11.09 3.97 13.91
C PRO A 338 -10.12 3.94 12.72
N THR A 339 -10.56 4.40 11.56
CA THR A 339 -9.72 4.46 10.35
C THR A 339 -8.62 5.51 10.55
N LEU A 340 -8.96 6.68 11.09
CA LEU A 340 -8.00 7.75 11.39
C LEU A 340 -6.93 7.29 12.37
N GLY A 341 -7.32 6.58 13.44
CA GLY A 341 -6.35 6.01 14.38
C GLY A 341 -5.41 5.01 13.73
N SER A 342 -5.91 4.21 12.80
CA SER A 342 -5.08 3.25 12.07
C SER A 342 -4.05 3.94 11.16
N PHE A 343 -4.41 5.04 10.49
CA PHE A 343 -3.46 5.83 9.69
C PHE A 343 -2.42 6.57 10.53
N LEU A 344 -2.83 7.09 11.68
CA LEU A 344 -1.92 7.73 12.62
C LEU A 344 -0.87 6.73 13.10
N ARG A 345 -1.30 5.54 13.56
CA ARG A 345 -0.38 4.46 13.94
C ARG A 345 0.47 3.97 12.76
N HIS A 346 -0.09 3.90 11.55
CA HIS A 346 0.68 3.55 10.36
C HIS A 346 1.82 4.54 10.11
N GLY A 347 1.59 5.84 10.35
CA GLY A 347 2.64 6.85 10.26
C GLY A 347 3.75 6.60 11.28
N GLN A 348 3.39 6.43 12.55
CA GLN A 348 4.34 6.08 13.61
C GLN A 348 5.18 4.84 13.24
N HIS A 349 4.50 3.78 12.83
CA HIS A 349 5.10 2.53 12.42
C HIS A 349 6.07 2.67 11.24
N ALA A 350 5.72 3.46 10.22
CA ALA A 350 6.59 3.69 9.06
C ALA A 350 7.93 4.34 9.44
N ILE A 351 7.95 5.23 10.43
CA ILE A 351 9.19 5.86 10.92
C ILE A 351 10.02 4.87 11.72
N LYS A 352 9.40 4.12 12.63
CA LYS A 352 10.06 3.09 13.44
C LYS A 352 10.71 2.01 12.57
N THR A 353 9.98 1.49 11.58
CA THR A 353 10.50 0.48 10.64
C THR A 353 11.64 1.02 9.78
N SER A 354 11.56 2.28 9.33
CA SER A 354 12.65 2.94 8.59
C SER A 354 13.91 3.05 9.45
N LEU A 355 13.78 3.42 10.73
CA LEU A 355 14.89 3.52 11.66
C LEU A 355 15.58 2.17 11.90
N LEU A 356 14.79 1.10 12.06
CA LEU A 356 15.30 -0.26 12.17
C LEU A 356 15.97 -0.75 10.88
N ALA A 357 15.44 -0.36 9.71
CA ALA A 357 16.03 -0.70 8.42
C ALA A 357 17.39 -0.02 8.23
N ASP A 358 17.53 1.24 8.62
CA ASP A 358 18.80 1.96 8.59
C ASP A 358 19.84 1.34 9.54
N ALA A 359 19.42 0.93 10.75
CA ALA A 359 20.29 0.23 11.69
C ALA A 359 20.80 -1.10 11.09
N ARG A 360 19.91 -1.91 10.51
CA ARG A 360 20.29 -3.18 9.85
C ARG A 360 21.20 -2.96 8.63
N ALA A 361 20.98 -1.90 7.87
CA ALA A 361 21.82 -1.56 6.72
C ALA A 361 23.24 -1.21 7.18
N LEU A 362 23.38 -0.50 8.30
CA LEU A 362 24.65 -0.17 8.91
C LEU A 362 25.37 -1.43 9.45
N GLU A 363 24.66 -2.30 10.18
CA GLU A 363 25.19 -3.60 10.62
C GLU A 363 25.71 -4.43 9.44
N SER A 364 24.93 -4.54 8.37
CA SER A 364 25.33 -5.30 7.18
C SER A 364 26.57 -4.71 6.49
N ALA A 365 26.75 -3.39 6.53
CA ALA A 365 27.95 -2.74 5.99
C ALA A 365 29.19 -3.05 6.84
N VAL A 366 29.05 -3.10 8.17
CA VAL A 366 30.13 -3.49 9.09
C VAL A 366 30.52 -4.96 8.87
N ASP A 367 29.55 -5.87 8.80
CA ASP A 367 29.80 -7.31 8.59
C ASP A 367 30.55 -7.60 7.27
N LYS A 368 30.34 -6.73 6.26
CA LYS A 368 31.02 -6.80 4.96
C LYS A 368 32.38 -6.11 4.94
N GLY A 369 32.86 -5.60 6.08
CA GLY A 369 34.08 -4.82 6.18
C GLY A 369 34.04 -3.48 5.43
N GLN A 370 32.84 -2.98 5.10
CA GLN A 370 32.64 -1.74 4.34
C GLN A 370 32.55 -0.50 5.25
N ALA A 371 32.36 -0.68 6.56
CA ALA A 371 32.24 0.39 7.52
C ALA A 371 32.97 0.03 8.83
N THR A 372 34.14 0.63 9.06
CA THR A 372 34.83 0.59 10.36
C THR A 372 34.54 1.85 11.19
N THR A 373 34.16 2.94 10.53
CA THR A 373 33.69 4.20 11.11
C THR A 373 32.49 4.68 10.30
N ILE A 374 31.65 5.52 10.91
CA ILE A 374 30.60 6.19 10.16
C ILE A 374 31.27 7.17 9.22
N THR A 375 30.94 7.08 7.94
CA THR A 375 31.35 8.14 7.03
C THR A 375 30.52 9.38 7.36
N PRO A 376 31.12 10.57 7.52
CA PRO A 376 30.38 11.84 7.65
C PRO A 376 29.27 11.98 6.57
N ASP A 377 29.49 11.40 5.39
CA ASP A 377 28.54 11.31 4.29
C ASP A 377 27.28 10.48 4.61
N TRP A 378 27.39 9.37 5.35
CA TRP A 378 26.22 8.59 5.75
C TRP A 378 25.35 9.40 6.71
N LEU A 379 25.96 9.97 7.76
CA LEU A 379 25.21 10.74 8.75
C LEU A 379 24.54 11.96 8.10
N THR A 380 25.28 12.69 7.26
CA THR A 380 24.76 13.85 6.51
C THR A 380 23.55 13.47 5.64
N ARG A 381 23.62 12.36 4.90
CA ARG A 381 22.51 11.90 4.05
C ARG A 381 21.31 11.43 4.86
N THR A 382 21.53 10.66 5.93
CA THR A 382 20.47 10.18 6.82
C THR A 382 19.75 11.35 7.49
N THR A 383 20.50 12.30 8.06
CA THR A 383 19.94 13.52 8.66
C THR A 383 19.17 14.36 7.64
N ALA A 384 19.71 14.56 6.44
CA ALA A 384 19.01 15.29 5.38
C ALA A 384 17.66 14.62 5.01
N ARG A 385 17.65 13.28 4.91
CA ARG A 385 16.43 12.51 4.60
C ARG A 385 15.37 12.63 5.70
N TYR A 386 15.72 12.38 6.96
CA TYR A 386 14.78 12.49 8.07
C TYR A 386 14.26 13.92 8.26
N LYS A 387 15.12 14.93 8.06
CA LYS A 387 14.73 16.35 8.09
C LYS A 387 13.76 16.70 6.97
N GLN A 388 13.97 16.15 5.77
CA GLN A 388 13.04 16.31 4.65
C GLN A 388 11.68 15.69 4.97
N TRP A 389 11.65 14.47 5.53
CA TRP A 389 10.41 13.82 5.95
C TRP A 389 9.67 14.60 7.04
N LEU A 390 10.39 15.16 8.03
CA LEU A 390 9.79 15.96 9.09
C LEU A 390 9.13 17.22 8.52
N ARG A 391 9.79 17.92 7.60
CA ARG A 391 9.22 19.08 6.92
C ARG A 391 7.96 18.72 6.12
N ALA A 392 7.97 17.59 5.41
CA ALA A 392 6.80 17.12 4.67
C ALA A 392 5.64 16.78 5.61
N ALA A 393 5.92 16.08 6.72
CA ALA A 393 4.92 15.77 7.74
C ALA A 393 4.31 17.03 8.36
N GLN A 394 5.13 18.00 8.75
CA GLN A 394 4.67 19.29 9.28
C GLN A 394 3.83 20.06 8.26
N SER A 395 4.25 20.08 7.00
CA SER A 395 3.55 20.76 5.90
C SER A 395 2.14 20.19 5.67
N VAL A 396 2.01 18.86 5.68
CA VAL A 396 0.72 18.18 5.51
C VAL A 396 -0.14 18.27 6.78
N GLY A 397 0.48 18.20 7.97
CA GLY A 397 -0.22 18.23 9.26
C GLY A 397 -0.74 19.60 9.69
N ALA A 398 -0.19 20.70 9.15
CA ALA A 398 -0.52 22.07 9.57
C ALA A 398 -1.90 22.57 9.11
N ARG A 399 -2.52 21.92 8.11
CA ARG A 399 -3.89 22.20 7.63
C ARG A 399 -4.78 21.05 8.01
#